data_AF-A0A2V6F0R9-F1
#
_entry.id   AF-A0A2V6F0R9-F1
#
_cell.length_a   1.000
_cell.length_b   1.000
_cell.length_c   1.000
_cell.angle_alpha   90.00
_cell.angle_beta   90.00
_cell.angle_gamma   90.00
#
_symmetry.space_group_name_H-M   'P 1'
#
loop_
_entity.id
_entity.type
_entity.pdbx_description
1 polymer ?
#
loop_
_entity_poly.entity_id
_entity_poly.type
_entity_poly.pdbx_seq_one_letter_code
_entity_poly.pdbx_strand_id
1 'polypeptide(L)'
;GTGVYFGVTPKTFTAANFARAAMEGVTLGMNYGLRRLAELGVKPKQIRATGGGAKSKVWRQIMADVFNAEVVTLKVGEGAAYGAALQAFWCWRLQRCEKVSITEITDEFVRLNRAETAHPKAGNVGVYRELQAFQDERSRLLRNVFMKHWRFVLRRREG
;
A
#
# COMPACT_ATOMS: atom_id res chain seq x y z
N GLY A 1 5.39 1.08 -16.83
CA GLY A 1 4.68 -0.13 -16.38
C GLY A 1 3.40 -0.28 -17.17
N THR A 2 2.89 -1.51 -17.33
CA THR A 2 1.64 -1.78 -18.06
C THR A 2 0.58 -2.26 -17.06
N GLY A 3 -0.61 -1.66 -17.10
CA GLY A 3 -1.76 -2.10 -16.30
C GLY A 3 -2.65 -3.06 -17.09
N VAL A 4 -3.40 -3.91 -16.39
CA VAL A 4 -4.40 -4.80 -16.98
C VAL A 4 -5.67 -4.78 -16.13
N TYR A 5 -6.81 -4.55 -16.78
CA TYR A 5 -8.13 -4.88 -16.24
C TYR A 5 -8.54 -6.25 -16.79
N PHE A 6 -8.92 -7.16 -15.91
CA PHE A 6 -9.30 -8.53 -16.25
C PHE A 6 -10.71 -8.82 -15.77
N GLY A 7 -11.52 -9.54 -16.55
CA GLY A 7 -12.91 -9.85 -16.21
C GLY A 7 -13.91 -8.72 -16.54
N VAL A 8 -13.58 -7.86 -17.52
CA VAL A 8 -14.50 -6.82 -17.99
C VAL A 8 -15.60 -7.44 -18.86
N THR A 9 -16.85 -7.19 -18.48
CA THR A 9 -18.07 -7.66 -19.14
C THR A 9 -19.08 -6.51 -19.17
N PRO A 10 -20.18 -6.57 -19.95
CA PRO A 10 -21.21 -5.54 -19.91
C PRO A 10 -21.78 -5.28 -18.51
N LYS A 11 -21.84 -6.30 -17.64
CA LYS A 11 -22.28 -6.15 -16.24
C LYS A 11 -21.25 -5.47 -15.36
N THR A 12 -19.96 -5.67 -15.64
CA THR A 12 -18.86 -5.15 -14.82
C THR A 12 -18.26 -3.85 -15.37
N PHE A 13 -18.66 -3.41 -16.56
CA PHE A 13 -18.17 -2.20 -17.23
C PHE A 13 -18.82 -0.93 -16.67
N THR A 14 -18.48 -0.58 -15.43
CA THR A 14 -18.92 0.65 -14.77
C THR A 14 -17.73 1.37 -14.15
N ALA A 15 -17.80 2.71 -14.06
CA ALA A 15 -16.75 3.51 -13.43
C ALA A 15 -16.46 3.07 -11.98
N ALA A 16 -17.51 2.69 -11.24
CA ALA A 16 -17.39 2.20 -9.87
C ALA A 16 -16.57 0.90 -9.77
N ASN A 17 -16.83 -0.07 -10.67
CA ASN A 17 -16.08 -1.32 -10.69
C ASN A 17 -14.62 -1.10 -11.09
N PHE A 18 -14.35 -0.23 -12.06
CA PHE A 18 -12.98 0.10 -12.46
C PHE A 18 -12.20 0.80 -11.34
N ALA A 19 -12.83 1.76 -10.66
CA ALA A 19 -12.22 2.43 -9.51
C ALA A 19 -11.94 1.44 -8.37
N ARG A 20 -12.89 0.54 -8.07
CA ARG A 20 -12.71 -0.52 -7.07
C ARG A 20 -11.57 -1.47 -7.45
N ALA A 21 -11.55 -1.95 -8.69
CA ALA A 21 -10.52 -2.84 -9.21
C ALA A 21 -9.12 -2.19 -9.20
N ALA A 22 -9.03 -0.88 -9.45
CA ALA A 22 -7.78 -0.15 -9.34
C ALA A 22 -7.28 -0.08 -7.88
N MET A 23 -8.16 0.24 -6.93
CA MET A 23 -7.81 0.25 -5.51
C MET A 23 -7.35 -1.12 -5.03
N GLU A 24 -8.11 -2.17 -5.35
CA GLU A 24 -7.79 -3.55 -4.98
C GLU A 24 -6.50 -4.03 -5.66
N GLY A 25 -6.33 -3.78 -6.95
CA GLY A 25 -5.15 -4.19 -7.71
C GLY A 25 -3.85 -3.60 -7.15
N VAL A 26 -3.87 -2.31 -6.77
CA VAL A 26 -2.73 -1.66 -6.11
C VAL A 26 -2.46 -2.32 -4.75
N THR A 27 -3.49 -2.51 -3.93
CA THR A 27 -3.34 -3.09 -2.59
C THR A 27 -2.86 -4.56 -2.64
N LEU A 28 -3.36 -5.37 -3.56
CA LEU A 28 -2.89 -6.75 -3.80
C LEU A 28 -1.43 -6.78 -4.28
N GLY A 29 -1.02 -5.79 -5.09
CA GLY A 29 0.38 -5.59 -5.48
C GLY A 29 1.28 -5.28 -4.29
N MET A 30 0.84 -4.41 -3.37
CA MET A 30 1.55 -4.15 -2.11
C MET A 30 1.61 -5.39 -1.22
N ASN A 31 0.52 -6.17 -1.16
CA ASN A 31 0.41 -7.35 -0.31
C ASN A 31 1.36 -8.47 -0.75
N TYR A 32 1.68 -8.55 -2.04
CA TYR A 32 2.76 -9.43 -2.51
C TYR A 32 4.08 -9.12 -1.80
N GLY A 33 4.47 -7.84 -1.70
CA GLY A 33 5.66 -7.42 -0.97
C GLY A 33 5.56 -7.70 0.53
N LEU A 34 4.39 -7.44 1.13
CA LEU A 34 4.16 -7.71 2.56
C LEU A 34 4.31 -9.20 2.90
N ARG A 35 3.79 -10.09 2.05
CA ARG A 35 3.92 -11.55 2.21
C ARG A 35 5.37 -12.01 2.11
N ARG A 36 6.20 -11.37 1.28
CA ARG A 36 7.65 -11.63 1.24
C ARG A 36 8.36 -11.18 2.50
N LEU A 37 7.99 -10.03 3.06
CA LEU A 37 8.52 -9.61 4.36
C LEU A 37 8.11 -10.59 5.48
N ALA A 38 6.92 -11.20 5.38
CA ALA A 38 6.49 -12.22 6.32
C ALA A 38 7.33 -13.51 6.26
N GLU A 39 7.85 -13.89 5.07
CA GLU A 39 8.83 -14.98 4.92
C GLU A 39 10.13 -14.68 5.71
N LEU A 40 10.45 -13.40 5.95
CA LEU A 40 11.59 -12.95 6.76
C LEU A 40 11.24 -12.73 8.24
N GLY A 41 10.05 -13.18 8.68
CA GLY A 41 9.60 -13.08 10.08
C GLY A 41 8.86 -11.79 10.43
N VAL A 42 8.62 -10.88 9.48
CA VAL A 42 7.86 -9.64 9.74
C VAL A 42 6.37 -9.98 9.88
N LYS A 43 5.81 -9.77 11.08
CA LYS A 43 4.38 -9.95 11.36
C LYS A 43 3.74 -8.60 11.66
N PRO A 44 3.23 -7.87 10.65
CA PRO A 44 2.64 -6.56 10.86
C PRO A 44 1.36 -6.68 11.69
N LYS A 45 1.33 -6.03 12.86
CA LYS A 45 0.10 -5.91 13.66
C LYS A 45 -0.75 -4.72 13.22
N GLN A 46 -0.10 -3.67 12.72
CA GLN A 46 -0.72 -2.43 12.30
C GLN A 46 0.07 -1.83 11.11
N ILE A 47 -0.65 -1.37 10.11
CA ILE A 47 -0.17 -0.68 8.93
C ILE A 47 -0.47 0.81 9.11
N ARG A 48 0.57 1.65 9.00
CA ARG A 48 0.43 3.10 9.03
C ARG A 48 0.30 3.62 7.60
N ALA A 49 -0.91 3.98 7.20
CA ALA A 49 -1.21 4.48 5.87
C ALA A 49 -1.05 6.01 5.80
N THR A 50 -0.34 6.47 4.77
CA THR A 50 -0.14 7.89 4.47
C THR A 50 -0.43 8.18 2.98
N GLY A 51 -0.49 9.45 2.60
CA GLY A 51 -0.76 9.87 1.23
C GLY A 51 -2.24 9.82 0.81
N GLY A 52 -2.51 10.03 -0.48
CA GLY A 52 -3.88 10.20 -1.00
C GLY A 52 -4.80 9.01 -0.77
N GLY A 53 -4.32 7.78 -0.99
CA GLY A 53 -5.10 6.56 -0.76
C GLY A 53 -5.51 6.37 0.70
N ALA A 54 -4.70 6.85 1.64
CA ALA A 54 -5.00 6.80 3.06
C ALA A 54 -6.15 7.73 3.47
N LYS A 55 -6.53 8.74 2.66
CA LYS A 55 -7.69 9.62 2.97
C LYS A 55 -9.03 8.94 2.65
N SER A 56 -9.04 7.91 1.81
CA SER A 56 -10.27 7.18 1.44
C SER A 56 -10.63 6.11 2.47
N LYS A 57 -11.76 6.27 3.15
CA LYS A 57 -12.29 5.26 4.10
C LYS A 57 -12.45 3.88 3.44
N VAL A 58 -12.94 3.84 2.21
CA VAL A 58 -13.14 2.59 1.46
C VAL A 58 -11.79 1.93 1.17
N TRP A 59 -10.79 2.70 0.73
CA TRP A 59 -9.48 2.13 0.42
C TRP A 59 -8.75 1.67 1.69
N ARG A 60 -8.85 2.41 2.79
CA ARG A 60 -8.33 1.96 4.09
C ARG A 60 -8.91 0.61 4.52
N GLN A 61 -10.21 0.41 4.31
CA GLN A 61 -10.85 -0.88 4.60
C GLN A 61 -10.32 -2.00 3.68
N ILE A 62 -10.19 -1.74 2.38
CA ILE A 62 -9.59 -2.69 1.42
C ILE A 62 -8.16 -3.06 1.87
N MET A 63 -7.35 -2.08 2.27
CA MET A 63 -6.01 -2.31 2.81
C MET A 63 -6.05 -3.23 4.04
N ALA A 64 -6.93 -2.94 5.00
CA ALA A 64 -7.02 -3.74 6.22
C ALA A 64 -7.41 -5.20 5.91
N ASP A 65 -8.40 -5.38 5.03
CA ASP A 65 -8.90 -6.69 4.65
C ASP A 65 -7.86 -7.48 3.82
N VAL A 66 -7.13 -6.83 2.90
CA VAL A 66 -6.11 -7.49 2.07
C VAL A 66 -4.85 -7.84 2.88
N PHE A 67 -4.38 -6.92 3.73
CA PHE A 67 -3.19 -7.14 4.56
C PHE A 67 -3.47 -8.01 5.78
N ASN A 68 -4.74 -8.20 6.13
CA ASN A 68 -5.18 -8.86 7.35
C ASN A 68 -4.52 -8.26 8.61
N ALA A 69 -4.49 -6.92 8.65
CA ALA A 69 -3.87 -6.14 9.71
C ALA A 69 -4.66 -4.85 9.92
N GLU A 70 -4.59 -4.27 11.11
CA GLU A 70 -5.19 -2.96 11.37
C GLU A 70 -4.53 -1.90 10.48
N VAL A 71 -5.32 -1.01 9.88
CA VAL A 71 -4.79 0.14 9.12
C VAL A 71 -5.18 1.41 9.83
N VAL A 72 -4.20 2.27 10.13
CA VAL A 72 -4.41 3.56 10.80
C VAL A 72 -3.70 4.67 10.04
N THR A 73 -4.24 5.88 10.08
CA THR A 73 -3.60 7.07 9.51
C THR A 73 -2.89 7.88 10.59
N LEU A 74 -2.03 8.81 10.18
CA LEU A 74 -1.42 9.79 11.07
C LEU A 74 -2.27 11.06 11.09
N LYS A 75 -2.26 11.80 12.20
CA LYS A 75 -2.89 13.14 12.26
C LYS A 75 -2.26 14.13 11.27
N VAL A 76 -0.99 13.92 10.95
CA VAL A 76 -0.25 14.70 9.94
C VAL A 76 -0.29 13.96 8.61
N GLY A 77 -0.80 14.61 7.56
CA GLY A 77 -0.92 14.00 6.23
C GLY A 77 0.41 13.85 5.47
N GLU A 78 1.38 14.74 5.74
CA GLU A 78 2.68 14.81 5.05
C GLU A 78 3.76 14.01 5.78
N GLY A 79 3.71 12.68 5.67
CA GLY A 79 4.62 11.80 6.42
C GLY A 79 6.11 12.02 6.12
N ALA A 80 6.48 12.27 4.86
CA ALA A 80 7.88 12.42 4.46
C ALA A 80 8.50 13.72 4.99
N ALA A 81 7.83 14.86 4.75
CA ALA A 81 8.29 16.15 5.25
C ALA A 81 8.32 16.18 6.79
N TYR A 82 7.32 15.59 7.43
CA TYR A 82 7.27 15.50 8.88
C TYR A 82 8.39 14.63 9.46
N GLY A 83 8.67 13.47 8.86
CA GLY A 83 9.79 12.62 9.25
C GLY A 83 11.14 13.32 9.11
N ALA A 84 11.35 14.05 8.01
CA ALA A 84 12.57 14.84 7.80
C ALA A 84 12.76 15.93 8.88
N ALA A 85 11.67 16.62 9.26
CA ALA A 85 11.72 17.62 10.33
C ALA A 85 12.05 17.00 11.70
N LEU A 86 11.45 15.84 12.03
CA LEU A 86 11.77 15.12 13.27
C LEU A 86 13.22 14.63 13.29
N GLN A 87 13.73 14.15 12.16
CA GLN A 87 15.13 13.74 12.04
C GLN A 87 16.09 14.92 12.19
N ALA A 88 15.80 16.07 11.58
CA ALA A 88 16.60 17.28 11.74
C ALA A 88 16.61 17.77 13.21
N PHE A 89 15.45 17.74 13.86
CA PHE A 89 15.33 18.07 15.29
C PHE A 89 16.14 17.11 16.17
N TRP A 90 16.10 15.81 15.87
CA TRP A 90 16.92 14.81 16.56
C TRP A 90 18.41 15.11 16.43
N CYS A 91 18.91 15.36 15.21
CA CYS A 91 20.30 15.73 14.97
C CYS A 91 20.72 16.99 15.74
N TRP A 92 19.85 17.99 15.80
CA TRP A 92 20.10 19.22 16.57
C TRP A 92 20.23 18.96 18.08
N ARG A 93 19.39 18.10 18.66
CA ARG A 93 19.51 17.70 20.08
C ARG A 93 20.79 16.92 20.36
N LEU A 94 21.17 16.01 19.45
CA LEU A 94 22.46 15.29 19.56
C LEU A 94 23.66 16.25 19.52
N GLN A 95 23.62 17.28 18.68
CA GLN A 95 24.69 18.31 18.61
C GLN A 95 24.84 19.09 19.93
N ARG A 96 23.78 19.18 20.73
CA ARG A 96 23.79 19.78 22.08
C ARG A 96 24.22 18.80 23.18
N CYS A 97 24.76 17.64 22.80
CA CYS A 97 25.15 16.56 23.69
C CYS A 97 23.99 15.95 24.51
N GLU A 98 22.75 16.12 24.05
CA GLU A 98 21.60 15.47 24.68
C GLU A 98 21.56 13.98 24.31
N LYS A 99 21.33 13.12 25.30
CA LYS A 99 21.16 11.67 25.10
C LYS A 99 19.70 11.34 24.86
N VAL A 100 19.22 11.60 23.65
CA VAL A 100 17.85 11.31 23.23
C VAL A 100 17.83 10.40 22.01
N SER A 101 16.96 9.41 22.01
CA SER A 101 16.70 8.54 20.87
C SER A 101 15.71 9.17 19.90
N ILE A 102 15.78 8.79 18.63
CA ILE A 102 14.76 9.20 17.66
C ILE A 102 13.37 8.69 18.06
N THR A 103 13.30 7.53 18.74
CA THR A 103 12.05 6.93 19.20
C THR A 103 11.33 7.82 20.20
N GLU A 104 12.03 8.35 21.21
CA GLU A 104 11.46 9.27 22.19
C GLU A 104 10.85 10.51 21.53
N ILE A 105 11.55 11.07 20.54
CA ILE A 105 11.05 12.20 19.74
C ILE A 105 9.82 11.77 18.95
N THR A 106 9.85 10.63 18.26
CA THR A 106 8.69 10.19 17.48
C THR A 106 7.49 9.85 18.37
N ASP A 107 7.68 9.30 19.56
CA ASP A 107 6.60 9.02 20.51
C ASP A 107 5.98 10.31 21.06
N GLU A 108 6.79 11.35 21.25
CA GLU A 108 6.31 12.67 21.67
C GLU A 108 5.50 13.37 20.57
N PHE A 109 5.93 13.30 19.31
CA PHE A 109 5.35 14.13 18.25
C PHE A 109 4.36 13.39 17.34
N VAL A 110 4.60 12.12 17.01
CA VAL A 110 3.76 11.36 16.08
C VAL A 110 2.46 10.96 16.76
N ARG A 111 1.34 11.37 16.17
CA ARG A 111 0.00 11.02 16.65
C ARG A 111 -0.77 10.25 15.61
N LEU A 112 -1.33 9.11 16.02
CA LEU A 112 -2.27 8.33 15.23
C LEU A 112 -3.62 9.04 15.17
N ASN A 113 -4.29 8.94 14.02
CA ASN A 113 -5.68 9.32 13.88
C ASN A 113 -6.57 8.08 14.04
N ARG A 114 -6.88 7.73 15.29
CA ARG A 114 -7.66 6.52 15.62
C ARG A 114 -9.08 6.55 15.06
N ALA A 115 -9.64 7.72 14.77
CA ALA A 115 -10.97 7.84 14.17
C ALA A 115 -11.02 7.30 12.73
N GLU A 116 -9.87 7.21 12.07
CA GLU A 116 -9.75 6.70 10.70
C GLU A 116 -9.24 5.26 10.63
N THR A 117 -9.10 4.59 11.78
CA THR A 117 -8.67 3.19 11.84
C THR A 117 -9.67 2.27 11.14
N ALA A 118 -9.14 1.35 10.33
CA ALA A 118 -9.89 0.24 9.74
C ALA A 118 -9.36 -1.08 10.30
N HIS A 119 -10.29 -1.96 10.69
CA HIS A 119 -9.99 -3.30 11.17
C HIS A 119 -10.35 -4.33 10.10
N PRO A 120 -9.55 -5.41 9.94
CA PRO A 120 -9.83 -6.45 8.96
C PRO A 120 -11.16 -7.14 9.26
N LYS A 121 -11.98 -7.33 8.23
CA LYS A 121 -13.21 -8.10 8.30
C LYS A 121 -12.96 -9.53 7.84
N ALA A 122 -13.14 -10.51 8.72
CA ALA A 122 -12.80 -11.92 8.46
C ALA A 122 -13.39 -12.46 7.14
N GLY A 123 -14.66 -12.13 6.83
CA GLY A 123 -15.29 -12.53 5.56
C GLY A 123 -14.57 -11.97 4.33
N ASN A 124 -14.18 -10.69 4.36
CA ASN A 124 -13.45 -10.06 3.26
C ASN A 124 -12.01 -10.57 3.15
N VAL A 125 -11.35 -10.83 4.28
CA VAL A 125 -9.99 -11.41 4.30
C VAL A 125 -9.96 -12.74 3.55
N GLY A 126 -10.97 -13.60 3.74
CA GLY A 126 -11.10 -14.85 2.98
C GLY A 126 -11.16 -14.61 1.47
N VAL A 127 -12.09 -13.75 1.05
CA VAL A 127 -12.27 -13.38 -0.37
C VAL A 127 -10.99 -12.79 -0.97
N TYR A 128 -10.29 -11.90 -0.26
CA TYR A 128 -9.06 -11.30 -0.76
C TYR A 128 -7.88 -12.26 -0.83
N ARG A 129 -7.84 -13.31 0.00
CA ARG A 129 -6.83 -14.37 -0.14
C ARG A 129 -7.02 -15.15 -1.45
N GLU A 130 -8.26 -15.47 -1.80
CA GLU A 130 -8.58 -16.12 -3.08
C GLU A 130 -8.23 -15.18 -4.25
N LEU A 131 -8.63 -13.91 -4.17
CA LEU A 131 -8.31 -12.92 -5.19
C LEU A 131 -6.79 -12.70 -5.36
N GLN A 132 -6.03 -12.76 -4.26
CA GLN A 132 -4.57 -12.69 -4.31
C GLN A 132 -3.96 -13.89 -5.05
N ALA A 133 -4.52 -15.10 -4.88
CA ALA A 133 -4.04 -16.27 -5.63
C ALA A 133 -4.23 -16.10 -7.14
N PHE A 134 -5.40 -15.60 -7.58
CA PHE A 134 -5.64 -15.27 -8.99
C PHE A 134 -4.70 -14.17 -9.50
N GLN A 135 -4.45 -13.14 -8.68
CA GLN A 135 -3.50 -12.07 -9.00
C GLN A 135 -2.08 -12.62 -9.21
N ASP A 136 -1.62 -13.51 -8.32
CA ASP A 136 -0.28 -14.11 -8.36
C ASP A 136 -0.10 -14.96 -9.63
N GLU A 137 -1.09 -15.79 -9.98
CA GLU A 137 -1.10 -16.58 -11.21
C GLU A 137 -1.05 -15.68 -12.45
N ARG A 138 -1.99 -14.74 -12.57
CA ARG A 138 -2.07 -13.82 -13.70
C ARG A 138 -0.78 -13.02 -13.86
N SER A 139 -0.21 -12.54 -12.75
CA SER A 139 1.03 -11.78 -12.78
C SER A 139 2.21 -12.59 -13.32
N ARG A 140 2.24 -13.92 -13.11
CA ARG A 140 3.27 -14.81 -13.69
C ARG A 140 3.04 -15.01 -15.18
N LEU A 141 1.80 -15.32 -15.58
CA LEU A 141 1.44 -15.57 -16.98
C LEU A 141 1.71 -14.36 -17.89
N LEU A 142 1.46 -13.14 -17.39
CA LEU A 142 1.62 -11.93 -18.19
C LEU A 142 3.07 -11.42 -18.31
N ARG A 143 4.06 -11.96 -17.57
CA ARG A 143 5.44 -11.43 -17.61
C ARG A 143 6.03 -11.43 -19.02
N ASN A 144 5.95 -12.57 -19.69
CA ASN A 144 6.48 -12.74 -21.04
C ASN A 144 5.71 -11.89 -22.06
N VAL A 145 4.40 -11.74 -21.87
CA VAL A 145 3.54 -10.91 -22.72
C VAL A 145 3.93 -9.44 -22.59
N PHE A 146 4.12 -8.94 -21.36
CA PHE A 146 4.55 -7.56 -21.14
C PHE A 146 5.93 -7.27 -21.70
N MET A 147 6.88 -8.21 -21.61
CA MET A 147 8.20 -8.07 -22.23
C MET A 147 8.12 -7.95 -23.76
N LYS A 148 7.29 -8.79 -24.41
CA LYS A 148 7.06 -8.72 -25.86
C LYS A 148 6.36 -7.41 -26.25
N HIS A 149 5.32 -7.02 -25.51
CA HIS A 149 4.59 -5.78 -25.73
C HIS A 149 5.49 -4.55 -25.59
N TRP A 150 6.36 -4.51 -24.57
CA TRP A 150 7.31 -3.42 -24.37
C TRP A 150 8.26 -3.25 -25.55
N ARG A 151 8.82 -4.35 -26.08
CA ARG A 151 9.65 -4.34 -27.30
C ARG A 151 8.88 -3.83 -28.52
N PHE A 152 7.62 -4.22 -28.67
CA PHE A 152 6.77 -3.76 -29.77
C PHE A 152 6.53 -2.24 -29.73
N VAL A 153 6.23 -1.69 -28.55
CA VAL A 153 6.00 -0.25 -28.39
C VAL A 153 7.25 0.58 -28.66
N LEU A 154 8.44 0.12 -28.24
CA LEU A 154 9.70 0.83 -28.49
C LEU A 154 10.09 0.88 -29.97
N ARG A 155 9.91 -0.22 -30.71
CA ARG A 155 10.17 -0.25 -32.16
C ARG A 155 9.36 0.79 -32.94
N ARG A 156 8.21 1.22 -32.43
CA ARG A 156 7.37 2.27 -33.04
C ARG A 156 7.79 3.70 -32.69
N ARG A 157 8.79 3.90 -31.84
CA ARG A 157 9.30 5.24 -31.49
C ARG A 157 10.55 5.65 -32.26
N GLU A 158 11.19 4.71 -32.96
CA GLU A 158 12.45 4.91 -33.69
C GLU A 158 12.27 5.01 -35.21
N GLY A 159 11.04 5.03 -35.71
CA GLY A 159 10.69 5.25 -37.12
C GLY A 159 9.52 6.20 -37.24
#